data_AF-F7MCS4-F1
#
_entry.id   AF-F7MCS4-F1
#
_cell.length_a   1.000
_cell.length_b   1.000
_cell.length_c   1.000
_cell.angle_alpha   90.00
_cell.angle_beta   90.00
_cell.angle_gamma   90.00
#
_symmetry.space_group_name_H-M   'P 1'
#
loop_
_entity.id
_entity.type
_entity.pdbx_description
1 polymer ?
#
loop_
_entity_poly.entity_id
_entity_poly.type
_entity_poly.pdbx_seq_one_letter_code
_entity_poly.pdbx_strand_id
1 'polypeptide(L)'
;MDGKQLQSQYKDHLSDFQNWDQRAHAQEYILYPKNMGYHLCIDETALSKGDLYTILINRDKRGRKGSIIAVIQGTKTDDIIAVLTKMPQELRNQVKEITLDMAGSMQKIAKTCFPRAMQVIDRFHVQKLVYEAVQELRITYRWQVIKEENKAMKAAKEKGEVYKAEELENGDTLRQLLARSRYLLFKSPDKWTKSQKIRAELLFKQFEDIKHVYY
;
A
#
# COMPACT_ATOMS: atom_id res chain seq x y z
N MET A 1 -19.32 29.15 -12.82
CA MET A 1 -18.53 29.72 -11.70
C MET A 1 -17.12 29.17 -11.81
N ASP A 2 -16.10 30.03 -11.70
CA ASP A 2 -14.70 29.63 -11.79
C ASP A 2 -14.24 28.99 -10.48
N GLY A 3 -13.69 27.77 -10.55
CA GLY A 3 -13.20 27.03 -9.38
C GLY A 3 -12.04 27.73 -8.66
N LYS A 4 -11.21 28.49 -9.38
CA LYS A 4 -10.11 29.26 -8.76
C LYS A 4 -10.65 30.39 -7.88
N GLN A 5 -11.69 31.08 -8.35
CA GLN A 5 -12.34 32.15 -7.62
C GLN A 5 -13.00 31.61 -6.34
N LEU A 6 -13.65 30.45 -6.41
CA LEU A 6 -14.24 29.78 -5.24
C LEU A 6 -13.17 29.36 -4.20
N GLN A 7 -12.01 28.87 -4.64
CA GLN A 7 -10.91 28.52 -3.74
C GLN A 7 -10.33 29.74 -3.02
N SER A 8 -10.09 30.84 -3.74
CA SER A 8 -9.60 32.08 -3.13
C SER A 8 -10.64 32.65 -2.16
N GLN A 9 -11.91 32.73 -2.54
CA GLN A 9 -12.95 33.19 -1.62
C GLN A 9 -13.06 32.32 -0.37
N TYR A 10 -12.96 30.99 -0.52
CA TYR A 10 -12.96 30.10 0.63
C TYR A 10 -11.75 30.38 1.54
N LYS A 11 -10.54 30.41 0.98
CA LYS A 11 -9.30 30.63 1.74
C LYS A 11 -9.27 31.99 2.44
N ASP A 12 -9.62 33.05 1.73
CA ASP A 12 -9.37 34.42 2.15
C ASP A 12 -10.54 35.04 2.93
N HIS A 13 -11.75 34.50 2.79
CA HIS A 13 -12.96 35.09 3.39
C HIS A 13 -13.85 34.13 4.18
N LEU A 14 -13.91 32.84 3.83
CA LEU A 14 -14.82 31.88 4.49
C LEU A 14 -14.10 30.94 5.47
N SER A 15 -12.79 30.85 5.37
CA SER A 15 -11.97 30.01 6.24
C SER A 15 -11.16 30.86 7.21
N ASP A 16 -10.85 30.28 8.36
CA ASP A 16 -9.98 30.92 9.35
C ASP A 16 -8.49 30.85 8.96
N PHE A 17 -8.16 30.62 7.68
CA PHE A 17 -6.78 30.40 7.22
C PHE A 17 -5.86 31.56 7.58
N GLN A 18 -6.33 32.81 7.49
CA GLN A 18 -5.51 33.98 7.79
C GLN A 18 -5.16 34.08 9.29
N ASN A 19 -6.06 33.64 10.16
CA ASN A 19 -5.95 33.67 11.63
C ASN A 19 -5.51 32.32 12.22
N TRP A 20 -5.17 31.36 11.38
CA TRP A 20 -4.78 30.04 11.83
C TRP A 20 -3.42 30.09 12.53
N ASP A 21 -3.40 29.70 13.80
CA ASP A 21 -2.24 29.71 14.70
C ASP A 21 -1.04 28.91 14.18
N GLN A 22 -1.28 27.93 13.32
CA GLN A 22 -0.22 27.09 12.74
C GLN A 22 0.30 27.58 11.39
N ARG A 23 -0.27 28.65 10.84
CA ARG A 23 0.07 29.14 9.50
C ARG A 23 1.56 29.37 9.27
N ALA A 24 2.29 29.82 10.30
CA ALA A 24 3.72 30.10 10.22
C ALA A 24 4.59 28.86 9.90
N HIS A 25 4.14 27.66 10.31
CA HIS A 25 4.87 26.40 10.15
C HIS A 25 4.08 25.34 9.36
N ALA A 26 2.89 25.68 8.88
CA ALA A 26 1.97 24.76 8.20
C ALA A 26 2.52 24.12 6.92
N GLN A 27 3.59 24.67 6.34
CA GLN A 27 4.31 24.05 5.22
C GLN A 27 5.10 22.82 5.68
N GLU A 28 5.72 22.90 6.87
CA GLU A 28 6.57 21.87 7.44
C GLU A 28 5.75 20.85 8.24
N TYR A 29 4.84 21.32 9.10
CA TYR A 29 3.99 20.44 9.87
C TYR A 29 2.69 21.10 10.34
N ILE A 30 1.70 20.25 10.61
CA ILE A 30 0.42 20.57 11.22
C ILE A 30 0.25 19.64 12.41
N LEU A 31 -0.17 20.16 13.56
CA LEU A 31 -0.32 19.42 14.80
C LEU A 31 -1.62 19.79 15.53
N TYR A 32 -2.42 18.79 15.87
CA TYR A 32 -3.66 18.92 16.64
C TYR A 32 -3.62 18.00 17.86
N PRO A 33 -2.92 18.37 18.95
CA PRO A 33 -2.80 17.52 20.14
C PRO A 33 -4.16 17.18 20.78
N LYS A 34 -5.16 18.06 20.63
CA LYS A 34 -6.55 17.84 21.06
C LYS A 34 -7.25 16.65 20.40
N ASN A 35 -6.73 16.19 19.25
CA ASN A 35 -7.28 15.07 18.49
C ASN A 35 -6.67 13.73 18.92
N MET A 36 -5.77 13.70 19.91
CA MET A 36 -5.19 12.48 20.45
C MET A 36 -6.26 11.49 20.94
N GLY A 37 -5.93 10.20 20.91
CA GLY A 37 -6.79 9.10 21.31
C GLY A 37 -5.98 7.93 21.87
N TYR A 38 -6.65 6.80 22.07
CA TYR A 38 -6.01 5.59 22.60
C TYR A 38 -5.44 4.72 21.48
N HIS A 39 -6.04 4.77 20.28
CA HIS A 39 -5.63 3.96 19.13
C HIS A 39 -5.24 4.88 17.97
N LEU A 40 -3.97 4.83 17.59
CA LEU A 40 -3.38 5.68 16.57
C LEU A 40 -2.97 4.88 15.33
N CYS A 41 -2.79 5.57 14.21
CA CYS A 41 -2.14 5.04 13.02
C CYS A 41 -1.13 6.07 12.53
N ILE A 42 0.06 5.63 12.13
CA ILE A 42 1.07 6.44 11.47
C ILE A 42 1.41 5.80 10.13
N ASP A 43 1.46 6.61 9.08
CA ASP A 43 1.76 6.15 7.72
C ASP A 43 2.40 7.28 6.89
N GLU A 44 3.07 6.90 5.80
CA GLU A 44 3.65 7.79 4.80
C GLU A 44 2.76 7.87 3.56
N THR A 45 2.54 9.08 3.06
CA THR A 45 1.79 9.28 1.82
C THR A 45 2.45 10.35 0.95
N ALA A 46 2.36 10.15 -0.37
CA ALA A 46 2.76 11.16 -1.33
C ALA A 46 1.57 12.07 -1.64
N LEU A 47 1.73 13.38 -1.44
CA LEU A 47 0.77 14.36 -1.95
C LEU A 47 1.14 14.76 -3.39
N SER A 48 0.26 15.53 -4.03
CA SER A 48 0.46 15.98 -5.41
C SER A 48 1.79 16.74 -5.54
N LYS A 49 2.58 16.38 -6.56
CA LYS A 49 3.97 16.81 -6.87
C LYS A 49 5.10 15.93 -6.33
N GLY A 50 4.80 14.82 -5.66
CA GLY A 50 5.81 13.82 -5.27
C GLY A 50 6.46 14.07 -3.91
N ASP A 51 6.02 15.09 -3.19
CA ASP A 51 6.41 15.33 -1.81
C ASP A 51 5.81 14.27 -0.89
N LEU A 52 6.65 13.66 -0.06
CA LEU A 52 6.25 12.68 0.94
C LEU A 52 5.88 13.37 2.25
N TYR A 53 4.86 12.83 2.92
CA TYR A 53 4.37 13.31 4.19
C TYR A 53 4.14 12.13 5.13
N THR A 54 4.51 12.30 6.40
CA THR A 54 4.10 11.41 7.48
C THR A 54 2.83 11.94 8.12
N ILE A 55 1.80 11.09 8.21
CA ILE A 55 0.50 11.44 8.79
C ILE A 55 0.26 10.58 10.02
N LEU A 56 -0.11 11.24 11.12
CA LEU A 56 -0.59 10.59 12.34
C LEU A 56 -2.09 10.82 12.48
N ILE A 57 -2.85 9.75 12.60
CA ILE A 57 -4.32 9.80 12.75
C ILE A 57 -4.82 9.07 14.00
N ASN A 58 -5.93 9.56 14.53
CA ASN A 58 -6.73 8.93 15.56
C ASN A 58 -7.72 7.95 14.93
N ARG A 59 -7.53 6.65 15.20
CA ARG A 59 -8.40 5.57 14.71
C ARG A 59 -9.73 5.50 15.45
N ASP A 60 -9.80 5.99 16.70
CA ASP A 60 -11.05 6.04 17.49
C ASP A 60 -12.12 6.89 16.79
N LYS A 61 -11.69 7.88 16.00
CA LYS A 61 -12.57 8.79 15.25
C LYS A 61 -13.07 8.22 13.91
N ARG A 62 -12.57 7.06 13.46
CA ARG A 62 -13.02 6.35 12.25
C ARG A 62 -13.08 7.23 10.98
N GLY A 63 -12.06 8.07 10.79
CA GLY A 63 -11.95 8.97 9.62
C GLY A 63 -12.86 10.20 9.66
N ARG A 64 -13.56 10.45 10.78
CA ARG A 64 -14.44 11.61 10.95
C ARG A 64 -13.65 12.85 11.40
N LYS A 65 -14.35 13.98 11.54
CA LYS A 65 -13.77 15.22 12.08
C LYS A 65 -13.00 14.94 13.39
N GLY A 66 -11.76 15.42 13.44
CA GLY A 66 -10.85 15.17 14.55
C GLY A 66 -10.00 13.90 14.41
N SER A 67 -10.00 13.22 13.26
CA SER A 67 -9.10 12.09 13.00
C SER A 67 -7.65 12.51 12.78
N ILE A 68 -7.36 13.66 12.17
CA ILE A 68 -5.97 14.06 11.89
C ILE A 68 -5.33 14.61 13.16
N ILE A 69 -4.23 14.01 13.60
CA ILE A 69 -3.43 14.49 14.73
C ILE A 69 -2.21 15.25 14.23
N ALA A 70 -1.49 14.70 13.27
CA ALA A 70 -0.32 15.38 12.68
C ALA A 70 -0.22 15.13 11.18
N VAL A 71 0.28 16.13 10.46
CA VAL A 71 0.75 16.02 9.07
C VAL A 71 2.13 16.65 9.05
N ILE A 72 3.15 15.90 8.66
CA ILE A 72 4.56 16.33 8.74
C ILE A 72 5.18 16.14 7.36
N GLN A 73 5.84 17.16 6.84
CA GLN A 73 6.55 17.09 5.57
C GLN A 73 7.82 16.25 5.71
N GLY A 74 8.01 15.30 4.79
CA GLY A 74 9.13 14.38 4.75
C GLY A 74 8.93 13.10 5.56
N THR A 75 9.94 12.24 5.51
CA THR A 75 9.97 10.90 6.12
C THR A 75 11.14 10.70 7.09
N LYS A 76 11.92 11.78 7.32
CA LYS A 76 13.11 11.73 8.16
C LYS A 76 12.71 11.55 9.62
N THR A 77 13.12 10.42 10.19
CA THR A 77 12.73 9.98 11.53
C THR A 77 12.97 11.03 12.61
N ASP A 78 14.14 11.67 12.61
CA ASP A 78 14.49 12.62 13.68
C ASP A 78 13.63 13.90 13.61
N ASP A 79 13.26 14.34 12.40
CA ASP A 79 12.42 15.52 12.18
C ASP A 79 10.97 15.22 12.63
N ILE A 80 10.46 14.03 12.31
CA ILE A 80 9.15 13.55 12.76
C ILE A 80 9.10 13.47 14.29
N ILE A 81 10.13 12.89 14.92
CA ILE A 81 10.23 12.82 16.38
C ILE A 81 10.25 14.23 16.99
N ALA A 82 11.02 15.16 16.42
CA ALA A 82 11.08 16.54 16.91
C ALA A 82 9.72 17.25 16.87
N VAL A 83 8.91 16.98 15.84
CA VAL A 83 7.54 17.53 15.76
C VAL A 83 6.60 16.86 16.75
N LEU A 84 6.56 15.52 16.78
CA LEU A 84 5.63 14.77 17.63
C LEU A 84 5.91 14.96 19.14
N THR A 85 7.17 15.19 19.52
CA THR A 85 7.55 15.47 20.91
C THR A 85 7.13 16.85 21.41
N LYS A 86 6.67 17.75 20.52
CA LYS A 86 5.99 19.00 20.93
C LYS A 86 4.66 18.74 21.65
N MET A 87 4.07 17.55 21.48
CA MET A 87 2.87 17.16 22.23
C MET A 87 3.23 16.80 23.69
N PRO A 88 2.38 17.19 24.66
CA PRO A 88 2.54 16.81 26.07
C PRO A 88 2.78 15.32 26.25
N GLN A 89 3.72 14.98 27.14
CA GLN A 89 4.13 13.60 27.37
C GLN A 89 2.97 12.76 27.94
N GLU A 90 2.10 13.36 28.74
CA GLU A 90 0.92 12.73 29.32
C GLU A 90 -0.02 12.24 28.22
N LEU A 91 -0.28 13.07 27.20
CA LEU A 91 -1.11 12.71 26.05
C LEU A 91 -0.48 11.60 25.21
N ARG A 92 0.85 11.61 25.06
CA ARG A 92 1.56 10.55 24.32
C ARG A 92 1.57 9.23 25.08
N ASN A 93 1.67 9.29 26.41
CA ASN A 93 1.67 8.12 27.29
C ASN A 93 0.30 7.45 27.45
N GLN A 94 -0.80 8.11 27.06
CA GLN A 94 -2.14 7.52 27.11
C GLN A 94 -2.42 6.56 25.95
N VAL A 95 -1.62 6.62 24.89
CA VAL A 95 -1.80 5.79 23.69
C VAL A 95 -1.58 4.33 24.05
N LYS A 96 -2.57 3.49 23.74
CA LYS A 96 -2.55 2.05 24.02
C LYS A 96 -2.04 1.25 22.82
N GLU A 97 -2.39 1.69 21.62
CA GLU A 97 -2.04 1.02 20.36
C GLU A 97 -1.63 2.05 19.31
N ILE A 98 -0.57 1.76 18.57
CA ILE A 98 -0.22 2.46 17.35
C ILE A 98 -0.04 1.45 16.22
N THR A 99 -0.80 1.65 15.14
CA THR A 99 -0.66 0.91 13.89
C THR A 99 0.38 1.60 12.99
N LEU A 100 1.30 0.84 12.43
CA LEU A 100 2.35 1.35 11.53
C LEU A 100 2.72 0.32 10.46
N ASP A 101 3.47 0.77 9.45
CA ASP A 101 4.09 -0.12 8.47
C ASP A 101 5.22 -0.99 9.09
N MET A 102 5.92 -1.76 8.25
CA MET A 102 7.03 -2.62 8.70
C MET A 102 8.40 -1.93 8.68
N ALA A 103 8.47 -0.64 8.36
CA ALA A 103 9.74 0.07 8.25
C ALA A 103 10.35 0.32 9.64
N GLY A 104 11.68 0.13 9.73
CA GLY A 104 12.41 0.37 10.99
C GLY A 104 12.34 1.83 11.45
N SER A 105 12.19 2.78 10.53
CA SER A 105 11.94 4.19 10.81
C SER A 105 10.67 4.41 11.63
N MET A 106 9.55 3.79 11.22
CA MET A 106 8.27 3.89 11.91
C MET A 106 8.33 3.27 13.31
N GLN A 107 9.00 2.14 13.46
CA GLN A 107 9.20 1.52 14.76
C GLN A 107 9.99 2.43 15.70
N LYS A 108 11.04 3.10 15.20
CA LYS A 108 11.82 4.08 15.98
C LYS A 108 10.94 5.24 16.41
N ILE A 109 10.15 5.83 15.50
CA ILE A 109 9.22 6.91 15.80
C ILE A 109 8.21 6.48 16.88
N ALA A 110 7.57 5.33 16.71
CA ALA A 110 6.58 4.80 17.65
C ALA A 110 7.18 4.59 19.05
N LYS A 111 8.36 3.96 19.15
CA LYS A 111 9.03 3.73 20.44
C LYS A 111 9.40 5.03 21.15
N THR A 112 9.88 6.03 20.41
CA THR A 112 10.31 7.30 21.00
C THR A 112 9.12 8.19 21.37
N CYS A 113 8.13 8.31 20.49
CA CYS A 113 7.02 9.24 20.69
C CYS A 113 5.91 8.64 21.56
N PHE A 114 5.64 7.33 21.47
CA PHE A 114 4.52 6.65 22.14
C PHE A 114 5.01 5.40 22.91
N PRO A 115 5.88 5.58 23.93
CA PRO A 115 6.61 4.47 24.55
C PRO A 115 5.74 3.43 25.27
N ARG A 116 4.50 3.77 25.61
CA ARG A 116 3.53 2.86 26.26
C ARG A 116 2.59 2.15 25.28
N ALA A 117 2.63 2.52 24.00
CA ALA A 117 1.74 1.95 23.00
C ALA A 117 2.25 0.60 22.50
N MET A 118 1.34 -0.36 22.38
CA MET A 118 1.58 -1.59 21.62
C MET A 118 1.70 -1.24 20.14
N GLN A 119 2.76 -1.72 19.50
CA GLN A 119 2.98 -1.56 18.06
C GLN A 119 2.29 -2.69 17.31
N VAL A 120 1.40 -2.33 16.39
CA VAL A 120 0.67 -3.26 15.54
C VAL A 120 1.06 -3.01 14.10
N ILE A 121 1.50 -4.06 13.41
CA ILE A 121 1.80 -3.97 11.98
C ILE A 121 0.48 -3.86 11.21
N ASP A 122 0.42 -2.94 10.25
CA ASP A 122 -0.73 -2.82 9.37
C ASP A 122 -0.87 -4.07 8.47
N ARG A 123 -2.07 -4.68 8.55
CA ARG A 123 -2.47 -5.83 7.76
C ARG A 123 -2.32 -5.60 6.26
N PHE A 124 -2.51 -4.37 5.76
CA PHE A 124 -2.48 -4.10 4.33
C PHE A 124 -1.05 -4.17 3.78
N HIS A 125 -0.06 -3.76 4.56
CA HIS A 125 1.34 -3.92 4.20
C HIS A 125 1.75 -5.40 4.18
N VAL A 126 1.30 -6.18 5.17
CA VAL A 126 1.54 -7.64 5.19
C VAL A 126 0.89 -8.32 3.99
N GLN A 127 -0.37 -7.99 3.68
CA GLN A 127 -1.07 -8.53 2.51
C GLN A 127 -0.36 -8.16 1.21
N LYS A 128 0.11 -6.91 1.09
CA LYS A 128 0.88 -6.45 -0.07
C LYS A 128 2.14 -7.30 -0.28
N LEU A 129 2.91 -7.56 0.78
CA LEU A 129 4.13 -8.39 0.70
C LEU A 129 3.83 -9.82 0.22
N VAL A 130 2.80 -10.45 0.77
CA VAL A 130 2.39 -11.81 0.34
C VAL A 130 1.98 -11.79 -1.12
N TYR A 131 1.17 -10.82 -1.55
CA TYR A 131 0.77 -10.72 -2.94
C TYR A 131 1.94 -10.45 -3.89
N GLU A 132 2.87 -9.59 -3.50
CA GLU A 132 4.09 -9.32 -4.29
C GLU A 132 4.90 -10.59 -4.49
N ALA A 133 5.10 -11.40 -3.44
CA ALA A 133 5.80 -12.69 -3.53
C ALA A 133 5.11 -13.66 -4.51
N VAL A 134 3.79 -13.81 -4.43
CA VAL A 134 3.02 -14.65 -5.37
C VAL A 134 3.15 -14.14 -6.81
N GLN A 135 3.15 -12.82 -7.01
CA GLN A 135 3.28 -12.24 -8.34
C GLN A 135 4.69 -12.38 -8.90
N GLU A 136 5.73 -12.24 -8.08
CA GLU A 136 7.13 -12.46 -8.48
C GLU A 136 7.34 -13.89 -8.98
N LEU A 137 6.78 -14.87 -8.26
CA LEU A 137 6.84 -16.27 -8.66
C LEU A 137 6.14 -16.49 -10.01
N ARG A 138 4.92 -15.98 -10.17
CA ARG A 138 4.18 -16.03 -11.45
C ARG A 138 4.94 -15.35 -12.59
N ILE A 139 5.57 -14.20 -12.33
CA ILE A 139 6.36 -13.47 -13.34
C ILE A 139 7.58 -14.29 -13.74
N THR A 140 8.26 -14.91 -12.78
CA THR A 140 9.41 -15.80 -13.02
C THR A 140 9.03 -16.95 -13.94
N TYR A 141 7.94 -17.66 -13.65
CA TYR A 141 7.45 -18.71 -14.54
C TYR A 141 7.06 -18.20 -15.92
N ARG A 142 6.46 -17.00 -15.99
CA ARG A 142 6.08 -16.42 -17.29
C ARG A 142 7.31 -16.14 -18.15
N TRP A 143 8.40 -15.69 -17.56
CA TRP A 143 9.67 -15.51 -18.26
C TRP A 143 10.27 -16.85 -18.72
N GLN A 144 10.19 -17.90 -17.90
CA GLN A 144 10.65 -19.24 -18.28
C GLN A 144 9.86 -19.78 -19.48
N VAL A 145 8.53 -19.73 -19.44
CA VAL A 145 7.67 -20.15 -20.55
C VAL A 145 7.98 -19.36 -21.82
N ILE A 146 8.14 -18.04 -21.74
CA ILE A 146 8.51 -17.22 -22.91
C ILE A 146 9.87 -17.65 -23.48
N LYS A 147 10.84 -17.98 -22.64
CA LYS A 147 12.17 -18.44 -23.06
C LYS A 147 12.10 -19.78 -23.77
N GLU A 148 11.28 -20.70 -23.29
CA GLU A 148 11.05 -22.02 -23.89
C GLU A 148 10.28 -21.92 -25.21
N GLU A 149 9.21 -21.13 -25.25
CA GLU A 149 8.46 -20.81 -26.48
C GLU A 149 9.42 -20.25 -27.56
N ASN A 150 10.28 -19.29 -27.21
CA ASN A 150 11.24 -18.72 -28.14
C ASN A 150 12.25 -19.77 -28.68
N LYS A 151 12.70 -20.71 -27.84
CA LYS A 151 13.56 -21.81 -28.28
C LYS A 151 12.83 -22.74 -29.24
N ALA A 152 11.59 -23.11 -28.91
CA ALA A 152 10.77 -23.97 -29.75
C ALA A 152 10.44 -23.30 -31.10
N MET A 153 10.11 -22.01 -31.09
CA MET A 153 9.91 -21.21 -32.31
C MET A 153 11.16 -21.19 -33.19
N LYS A 154 12.35 -21.03 -32.59
CA LYS A 154 13.61 -21.04 -33.32
C LYS A 154 13.87 -22.42 -33.95
N ALA A 155 13.69 -23.49 -33.18
CA ALA A 155 13.87 -24.86 -33.68
C ALA A 155 12.87 -25.22 -34.79
N ALA A 156 11.60 -24.81 -34.68
CA ALA A 156 10.60 -25.00 -35.72
C ALA A 156 11.00 -24.25 -37.01
N LYS A 157 11.44 -22.99 -36.87
CA LYS A 157 11.91 -22.18 -38.00
C LYS A 157 13.12 -22.81 -38.70
N GLU A 158 14.06 -23.37 -37.95
CA GLU A 158 15.22 -24.10 -38.50
C GLU A 158 14.80 -25.35 -39.31
N LYS A 159 13.68 -25.96 -38.96
CA LYS A 159 13.08 -27.11 -39.68
C LYS A 159 12.11 -26.71 -40.80
N GLY A 160 11.82 -25.41 -40.97
CA GLY A 160 10.81 -24.92 -41.90
C GLY A 160 9.36 -25.14 -41.44
N GLU A 161 9.14 -25.46 -40.17
CA GLU A 161 7.83 -25.72 -39.58
C GLU A 161 7.26 -24.47 -38.88
N VAL A 162 5.93 -24.39 -38.78
CA VAL A 162 5.24 -23.34 -38.01
C VAL A 162 5.08 -23.80 -36.57
N TYR A 163 5.62 -23.03 -35.62
CA TYR A 163 5.41 -23.30 -34.20
C TYR A 163 3.95 -23.05 -33.80
N LYS A 164 3.33 -24.04 -33.15
CA LYS A 164 2.00 -23.93 -32.54
C LYS A 164 2.13 -24.21 -31.04
N ALA A 165 1.73 -23.25 -30.22
CA ALA A 165 1.70 -23.42 -28.77
C ALA A 165 0.62 -24.41 -28.36
N GLU A 166 0.89 -25.21 -27.32
CA GLU A 166 -0.11 -26.10 -26.74
C GLU A 166 -1.19 -25.31 -26.01
N GLU A 167 -2.44 -25.66 -26.27
CA GLU A 167 -3.62 -25.07 -25.63
C GLU A 167 -4.09 -25.97 -24.50
N LEU A 168 -4.40 -25.36 -23.36
CA LEU A 168 -4.98 -26.04 -22.21
C LEU A 168 -6.48 -26.25 -22.40
N GLU A 169 -7.11 -27.00 -21.50
CA GLU A 169 -8.56 -27.30 -21.51
C GLU A 169 -9.45 -26.05 -21.57
N ASN A 170 -8.96 -24.91 -21.08
CA ASN A 170 -9.68 -23.64 -21.10
C ASN A 170 -9.36 -22.75 -22.33
N GLY A 171 -8.57 -23.25 -23.29
CA GLY A 171 -8.13 -22.52 -24.48
C GLY A 171 -7.00 -21.51 -24.25
N ASP A 172 -6.45 -21.41 -23.04
CA ASP A 172 -5.25 -20.60 -22.79
C ASP A 172 -3.99 -21.40 -23.16
N THR A 173 -2.97 -20.74 -23.71
CA THR A 173 -1.59 -21.27 -23.66
C THR A 173 -1.00 -21.10 -22.26
N LEU A 174 0.09 -21.80 -21.92
CA LEU A 174 0.78 -21.61 -20.63
C LEU A 174 1.17 -20.15 -20.35
N ARG A 175 1.62 -19.42 -21.39
CA ARG A 175 1.92 -17.99 -21.29
C ARG A 175 0.69 -17.14 -21.01
N GLN A 176 -0.44 -17.45 -21.65
CA GLN A 176 -1.72 -16.76 -21.42
C GLN A 176 -2.28 -17.08 -20.04
N LEU A 177 -2.21 -18.33 -19.60
CA LEU A 177 -2.57 -18.78 -18.27
C LEU A 177 -1.87 -17.91 -17.21
N LEU A 178 -0.53 -17.85 -17.26
CA LEU A 178 0.26 -17.04 -16.33
C LEU A 178 -0.09 -15.55 -16.42
N ALA A 179 -0.31 -14.99 -17.61
CA ALA A 179 -0.68 -13.59 -17.76
C ALA A 179 -2.07 -13.26 -17.17
N ARG A 180 -3.07 -14.10 -17.47
CA ARG A 180 -4.48 -13.91 -17.10
C ARG A 180 -4.76 -14.28 -15.64
N SER A 181 -3.88 -15.05 -15.00
CA SER A 181 -3.95 -15.40 -13.57
C SER A 181 -3.54 -14.28 -12.61
N ARG A 182 -3.04 -13.12 -13.09
CA ARG A 182 -2.65 -12.01 -12.20
C ARG A 182 -3.74 -11.67 -11.18
N TYR A 183 -4.96 -11.40 -11.65
CA TYR A 183 -6.04 -10.88 -10.80
C TYR A 183 -6.70 -11.91 -9.88
N LEU A 184 -6.68 -13.20 -10.25
CA LEU A 184 -7.25 -14.23 -9.37
C LEU A 184 -6.35 -14.42 -8.14
N LEU A 185 -5.03 -14.27 -8.27
CA LEU A 185 -4.06 -14.40 -7.19
C LEU A 185 -4.12 -13.25 -6.17
N PHE A 186 -4.87 -12.18 -6.44
CA PHE A 186 -5.14 -11.07 -5.50
C PHE A 186 -6.48 -11.21 -4.76
N LYS A 187 -7.25 -12.27 -5.02
CA LYS A 187 -8.61 -12.45 -4.50
C LYS A 187 -8.69 -13.76 -3.77
N SER A 188 -9.41 -13.78 -2.66
CA SER A 188 -9.75 -15.03 -1.98
C SER A 188 -10.59 -15.97 -2.86
N PRO A 189 -10.50 -17.32 -2.68
CA PRO A 189 -11.13 -18.29 -3.56
C PRO A 189 -12.65 -18.17 -3.68
N ASP A 190 -13.31 -17.70 -2.62
CA ASP A 190 -14.76 -17.43 -2.57
C ASP A 190 -15.18 -16.30 -3.52
N LYS A 191 -14.26 -15.39 -3.87
CA LYS A 191 -14.50 -14.24 -4.75
C LYS A 191 -14.14 -14.50 -6.21
N TRP A 192 -13.74 -15.72 -6.56
CA TRP A 192 -13.43 -16.08 -7.94
C TRP A 192 -14.69 -16.31 -8.77
N THR A 193 -14.70 -15.73 -9.97
CA THR A 193 -15.66 -16.08 -11.02
C THR A 193 -15.44 -17.52 -11.50
N LYS A 194 -16.43 -18.11 -12.18
CA LYS A 194 -16.32 -19.48 -12.73
C LYS A 194 -15.07 -19.66 -13.61
N SER A 195 -14.78 -18.70 -14.48
CA SER A 195 -13.60 -18.74 -15.35
C SER A 195 -12.28 -18.59 -14.58
N GLN A 196 -12.28 -17.87 -13.45
CA GLN A 196 -11.11 -17.78 -12.58
C GLN A 196 -10.88 -19.08 -11.81
N LYS A 197 -11.92 -19.80 -11.39
CA LYS A 197 -11.78 -21.10 -10.72
C LYS A 197 -11.11 -22.13 -11.63
N ILE A 198 -11.62 -22.30 -12.85
CA ILE A 198 -11.02 -23.19 -13.88
C ILE A 198 -9.55 -22.80 -14.11
N ARG A 199 -9.27 -21.50 -14.24
CA ARG A 199 -7.91 -21.02 -14.45
C ARG A 199 -7.00 -21.28 -13.24
N ALA A 200 -7.51 -21.12 -12.03
CA ALA A 200 -6.77 -21.39 -10.80
C ALA A 200 -6.43 -22.89 -10.69
N GLU A 201 -7.36 -23.78 -11.02
CA GLU A 201 -7.15 -25.23 -11.06
C GLU A 201 -6.02 -25.61 -12.03
N LEU A 202 -6.07 -25.10 -13.27
CA LEU A 202 -5.01 -25.32 -14.25
C LEU A 202 -3.66 -24.73 -13.81
N LEU A 203 -3.68 -23.52 -13.25
CA LEU A 203 -2.48 -22.86 -12.75
C LEU A 203 -1.82 -23.66 -11.63
N PHE A 204 -2.59 -24.07 -10.61
CA PHE A 204 -2.07 -24.78 -9.45
C PHE A 204 -1.70 -26.23 -9.75
N LYS A 205 -2.30 -26.83 -10.79
CA LYS A 205 -1.87 -28.14 -11.31
C LYS A 205 -0.50 -28.05 -11.99
N GLN A 206 -0.25 -26.97 -12.72
CA GLN A 206 1.00 -26.78 -13.45
C GLN A 206 2.13 -26.22 -12.59
N PHE A 207 1.79 -25.36 -11.61
CA PHE A 207 2.73 -24.62 -10.77
C PHE A 207 2.32 -24.78 -9.29
N GLU A 208 2.74 -25.89 -8.70
CA GLU A 208 2.36 -26.29 -7.34
C GLU A 208 2.89 -25.32 -6.28
N ASP A 209 4.05 -24.72 -6.50
CA ASP A 209 4.63 -23.71 -5.62
C ASP A 209 3.81 -22.41 -5.58
N ILE A 210 3.22 -21.98 -6.71
CA ILE A 210 2.27 -20.85 -6.72
C ILE A 210 1.08 -21.17 -5.81
N LYS A 211 0.61 -22.42 -5.78
CA LYS A 211 -0.45 -22.85 -4.86
C LYS A 211 0.03 -22.76 -3.40
N HIS A 212 1.24 -23.24 -3.10
CA HIS A 212 1.79 -23.22 -1.75
C HIS A 212 1.98 -21.81 -1.18
N VAL A 213 2.38 -20.83 -2.00
CA VAL A 213 2.53 -19.44 -1.53
C VAL A 213 1.18 -18.72 -1.44
N TYR A 214 0.20 -19.15 -2.22
CA TYR A 214 -1.14 -18.54 -2.25
C TYR A 214 -2.03 -18.96 -1.06
N TYR A 215 -1.88 -20.19 -0.54
CA TYR A 215 -2.65 -20.74 0.58
C TYR A 215 -1.88 -20.68 1.91
#